data_AF-A0A6A4NLC4-F1
#
_entry.id   AF-A0A6A4NLC4-F1
#
_cell.length_a   1.000
_cell.length_b   1.000
_cell.length_c   1.000
_cell.angle_alpha   90.00
_cell.angle_beta   90.00
_cell.angle_gamma   90.00
#
_symmetry.space_group_name_H-M   'P 1'
#
loop_
_entity.id
_entity.type
_entity.pdbx_description
1 polymer ?
#
loop_
_entity_poly.entity_id
_entity_poly.type
_entity_poly.pdbx_seq_one_letter_code
_entity_poly.pdbx_strand_id
1 'polypeptide(L)'
;MVSMNEMAEIVLSFEDKNIPIHHIPGPEGVRGRNSDNTMIKEKLGWAPTMKLKDGLRITYFYKRRRIKVLIYQCMGHPKWCKPKHQFN
;
A
#
# COMPACT_ATOMS: atom_id res chain seq x y z
N MET A 1 -16.65 -6.11 -2.50
CA MET A 1 -16.12 -4.74 -2.36
C MET A 1 -15.35 -4.67 -1.05
N VAL A 2 -14.32 -3.84 -0.96
CA VAL A 2 -13.50 -3.68 0.25
C VAL A 2 -13.44 -2.18 0.56
N SER A 3 -13.59 -1.81 1.82
CA SER A 3 -13.47 -0.43 2.30
C SER A 3 -12.00 -0.02 2.46
N MET A 4 -11.75 1.29 2.58
CA MET A 4 -10.38 1.79 2.83
C MET A 4 -9.84 1.32 4.19
N ASN A 5 -10.71 1.19 5.20
CA ASN A 5 -10.32 0.71 6.53
C ASN A 5 -9.90 -0.77 6.48
N GLU A 6 -10.68 -1.64 5.83
CA GLU A 6 -10.32 -3.06 5.65
C GLU A 6 -9.03 -3.20 4.84
N MET A 7 -8.84 -2.37 3.80
CA MET A 7 -7.59 -2.35 3.04
C MET A 7 -6.39 -1.95 3.93
N ALA A 8 -6.55 -0.95 4.80
CA ALA A 8 -5.51 -0.53 5.73
C ALA A 8 -5.17 -1.65 6.74
N GLU A 9 -6.17 -2.32 7.31
CA GLU A 9 -6.00 -3.46 8.20
C GLU A 9 -5.26 -4.63 7.53
N ILE A 10 -5.62 -4.96 6.28
CA ILE A 10 -4.92 -5.99 5.49
C ILE A 10 -3.43 -5.65 5.38
N VAL A 11 -3.10 -4.39 5.06
CA VAL A 11 -1.69 -3.96 4.91
C VAL A 11 -0.95 -4.00 6.25
N LEU A 12 -1.58 -3.56 7.33
CA LEU A 12 -1.00 -3.61 8.67
C LEU A 12 -0.73 -5.04 9.15
N SER A 13 -1.60 -5.99 8.76
CA SER A 13 -1.46 -7.42 9.10
C SER A 13 -0.24 -8.12 8.49
N PHE A 14 0.42 -7.54 7.48
CA PHE A 14 1.58 -8.19 6.85
C PHE A 14 2.84 -8.21 7.72
N GLU A 15 2.92 -7.30 8.70
CA GLU A 15 4.03 -7.19 9.66
C GLU A 15 3.51 -7.05 11.10
N ASP A 16 2.29 -7.53 11.36
CA ASP A 16 1.63 -7.49 12.68
C ASP A 16 1.67 -6.11 13.36
N LYS A 17 1.51 -5.04 12.56
CA LYS A 17 1.54 -3.67 13.07
C LYS A 17 0.18 -3.28 13.62
N ASN A 18 0.18 -2.73 14.83
CA ASN A 18 -1.01 -2.15 15.43
C ASN A 18 -0.85 -0.63 15.47
N ILE A 19 -1.39 0.05 14.46
CA ILE A 19 -1.33 1.51 14.32
C ILE A 19 -2.78 2.01 14.23
N PRO A 20 -3.20 2.95 15.09
CA PRO A 20 -4.55 3.51 15.01
C PRO A 20 -4.73 4.31 13.72
N ILE A 21 -5.89 4.15 13.08
CA ILE A 21 -6.25 4.91 11.88
C ILE A 21 -6.83 6.25 12.32
N HIS A 22 -6.17 7.34 11.91
CA HIS A 22 -6.65 8.71 12.12
C HIS A 22 -7.24 9.25 10.81
N HIS A 23 -8.57 9.38 10.75
CA HIS A 23 -9.28 9.90 9.58
C HIS A 23 -9.16 11.43 9.53
N ILE A 24 -8.62 11.93 8.43
CA ILE A 24 -8.50 13.37 8.15
C ILE A 24 -9.35 13.75 6.94
N PRO A 25 -9.93 14.97 6.90
CA PRO A 25 -10.71 15.40 5.75
C PRO A 25 -9.81 15.55 4.51
N GLY A 26 -10.35 15.16 3.35
CA GLY A 26 -9.66 15.23 2.07
C GLY A 26 -10.60 14.91 0.89
N PRO A 27 -10.10 14.93 -0.35
CA PRO A 27 -10.92 14.58 -1.52
C PRO A 27 -11.24 13.07 -1.53
N GLU A 28 -12.50 12.70 -1.27
CA GLU A 28 -12.94 11.30 -1.16
C GLU A 28 -13.40 10.69 -2.50
N GLY A 29 -13.78 11.53 -3.48
CA GLY A 29 -14.33 11.07 -4.74
C GLY A 29 -15.69 10.35 -4.55
N VAL A 30 -15.88 9.22 -5.23
CA VAL A 30 -17.12 8.44 -5.13
C VAL A 30 -17.12 7.52 -3.90
N ARG A 31 -18.30 7.28 -3.33
CA ARG A 31 -18.47 6.45 -2.12
C ARG A 31 -18.14 4.97 -2.31
N GLY A 32 -18.22 4.43 -3.52
CA GLY A 32 -17.92 3.03 -3.78
C GLY A 32 -18.04 2.67 -5.25
N ARG A 33 -17.19 1.73 -5.67
CA ARG A 33 -17.23 1.11 -7.01
C ARG A 33 -16.80 -0.34 -6.88
N ASN A 34 -17.44 -1.19 -7.68
CA ASN A 34 -17.04 -2.58 -7.85
C ASN A 34 -17.21 -2.99 -9.31
N SER A 35 -16.36 -3.89 -9.80
CA SER A 35 -16.43 -4.37 -11.18
C SER A 35 -17.51 -5.43 -11.30
N ASP A 36 -18.39 -5.30 -12.30
CA ASP A 36 -19.23 -6.40 -12.77
C ASP A 36 -18.46 -7.17 -13.85
N ASN A 37 -18.17 -8.43 -13.55
CA ASN A 37 -17.37 -9.28 -14.43
C ASN A 37 -18.23 -10.25 -15.27
N THR A 38 -19.54 -10.03 -15.39
CA THR A 38 -20.44 -10.91 -16.16
C THR A 38 -20.05 -10.92 -17.64
N MET A 39 -19.97 -9.74 -18.27
CA MET A 39 -19.68 -9.62 -19.70
C MET A 39 -18.29 -10.14 -20.10
N ILE A 40 -17.26 -9.87 -19.29
CA ILE A 40 -15.89 -10.31 -19.60
C ILE A 40 -15.75 -11.84 -19.53
N LYS A 41 -16.45 -12.49 -18.60
CA LYS A 41 -16.53 -13.94 -18.52
C LYS A 41 -17.25 -14.52 -19.73
N GLU A 42 -18.37 -13.93 -20.14
CA GLU A 42 -19.13 -14.38 -21.30
C GLU A 42 -18.35 -14.26 -22.60
N LYS A 43 -17.63 -13.15 -22.81
CA LYS A 43 -16.95 -12.86 -24.08
C LYS A 43 -15.56 -13.47 -24.17
N LEU A 44 -14.82 -13.51 -23.07
CA LEU A 44 -13.40 -13.91 -23.07
C LEU A 44 -13.14 -15.20 -22.29
N GLY A 45 -14.13 -15.75 -21.58
CA GLY A 45 -13.92 -16.89 -20.69
C GLY A 45 -12.98 -16.59 -19.51
N TRP A 46 -12.72 -15.31 -19.24
CA TRP A 46 -11.69 -14.86 -18.30
C TRP A 46 -12.22 -13.80 -17.34
N ALA A 47 -11.73 -13.83 -16.11
CA ALA A 47 -11.90 -12.75 -15.13
C ALA A 47 -10.74 -12.75 -14.12
N PRO A 48 -10.49 -11.63 -13.43
CA PRO A 48 -9.52 -11.59 -12.33
C PRO A 48 -9.94 -12.54 -11.19
N THR A 49 -9.03 -13.41 -10.76
CA THR A 49 -9.26 -14.38 -9.67
C THR A 49 -8.38 -14.14 -8.45
N MET A 50 -7.36 -13.28 -8.57
CA MET A 50 -6.41 -13.00 -7.49
C MET A 50 -7.11 -12.27 -6.34
N LYS A 51 -6.89 -12.73 -5.10
CA LYS A 51 -7.38 -12.04 -3.92
C LYS A 51 -6.60 -10.74 -3.72
N LEU A 52 -7.30 -9.69 -3.29
CA LEU A 52 -6.70 -8.38 -3.02
C LEU A 52 -5.52 -8.50 -2.02
N LYS A 53 -5.69 -9.29 -0.95
CA LYS A 53 -4.65 -9.53 0.07
C LYS A 53 -3.36 -10.07 -0.53
N ASP A 54 -3.43 -11.00 -1.48
CA ASP A 54 -2.26 -11.63 -2.08
C ASP A 54 -1.50 -10.63 -2.96
N GLY A 55 -2.24 -9.86 -3.78
CA GLY A 55 -1.64 -8.80 -4.61
C GLY A 55 -1.02 -7.68 -3.79
N LEU A 56 -1.70 -7.26 -2.71
CA LEU A 56 -1.19 -6.26 -1.78
C LEU A 56 0.07 -6.74 -1.04
N ARG A 57 0.16 -8.03 -0.68
CA ARG A 57 1.36 -8.59 -0.05
C ARG A 57 2.58 -8.44 -0.94
N ILE A 58 2.47 -8.80 -2.22
CA ILE A 58 3.56 -8.66 -3.20
C ILE A 58 3.95 -7.18 -3.34
N THR A 59 2.96 -6.31 -3.49
CA THR A 59 3.14 -4.86 -3.65
C THR A 59 3.85 -4.25 -2.44
N TYR A 60 3.44 -4.66 -1.23
CA TYR A 60 3.98 -4.20 0.03
C TYR A 60 5.48 -4.51 0.15
N PHE A 61 5.88 -5.76 -0.05
CA PHE A 61 7.29 -6.15 0.06
C PHE A 61 8.16 -5.54 -1.04
N TYR A 62 7.62 -5.36 -2.24
CA TYR A 62 8.30 -4.63 -3.31
C TYR A 62 8.58 -3.16 -2.90
N LYS A 63 7.58 -2.46 -2.36
CA LYS A 63 7.74 -1.07 -1.89
C LYS A 63 8.70 -0.99 -0.70
N ARG A 64 8.60 -1.91 0.27
CA ARG A 64 9.53 -1.99 1.41
C ARG A 64 10.98 -2.09 0.94
N ARG A 65 11.26 -2.93 -0.05
CA ARG A 65 12.60 -3.06 -0.64
C ARG A 65 13.06 -1.74 -1.27
N ARG A 66 12.20 -1.06 -2.04
CA ARG A 66 12.56 0.21 -2.69
C ARG A 66 12.81 1.34 -1.70
N ILE A 67 12.00 1.45 -0.65
CA ILE A 67 12.19 2.45 0.41
C ILE A 67 13.54 2.24 1.09
N LYS A 68 13.91 0.99 1.41
CA LYS A 68 15.24 0.68 1.96
C LYS A 68 16.35 1.17 1.05
N VAL A 69 16.30 0.83 -0.24
CA VAL A 69 17.31 1.27 -1.23
C VAL A 69 17.40 2.80 -1.29
N LEU A 70 16.27 3.50 -1.33
CA LEU A 70 16.23 4.96 -1.36
C LEU A 70 16.90 5.56 -0.11
N ILE A 71 16.58 5.02 1.08
CA ILE A 71 17.17 5.47 2.34
C ILE A 71 18.70 5.25 2.33
N TYR A 72 19.19 4.10 1.88
CA TYR A 72 20.63 3.84 1.77
C TYR A 72 21.34 4.78 0.78
N GLN A 73 20.71 5.07 -0.37
CA GLN A 73 21.24 6.03 -1.35
C GLN A 73 21.33 7.45 -0.77
N CYS A 74 20.32 7.88 0.00
CA CYS A 74 20.33 9.19 0.65
C CYS A 74 21.35 9.27 1.79
N MET A 75 21.52 8.22 2.60
CA MET A 75 22.49 8.19 3.70
C MET A 75 23.95 8.18 3.22
N GLY A 76 24.22 7.65 2.03
CA GLY A 76 25.54 7.69 1.39
C GLY A 76 25.85 9.01 0.67
N HIS A 77 24.90 9.94 0.58
CA HIS A 77 25.06 11.18 -0.17
C HIS A 77 25.60 12.31 0.73
N PRO A 78 26.75 12.93 0.41
CA PRO A 78 27.42 13.89 1.29
C PRO A 78 26.58 15.14 1.61
N LYS A 79 25.59 15.49 0.78
CA LYS A 79 24.66 16.60 1.04
C LYS A 79 23.50 16.29 2.02
N TRP A 80 23.20 15.02 2.30
CA TRP A 80 22.03 14.61 3.08
C TRP A 80 22.37 13.89 4.39
N CYS A 81 23.66 13.62 4.63
CA CYS A 81 24.16 13.16 5.92
C CYS A 81 24.12 14.34 6.91
N LYS A 82 23.04 14.49 7.69
CA LYS A 82 23.05 15.44 8.82
C LYS A 82 24.06 14.95 9.87
N PRO A 83 24.84 15.86 10.50
CA PRO A 83 25.71 15.50 11.61
C PRO A 83 24.89 14.89 12.76
N LYS A 84 25.39 13.82 13.39
CA LYS A 84 24.75 13.09 14.49
C LYS A 84 24.62 13.90 15.81
N HIS A 85 24.50 15.23 15.77
CA HIS A 85 24.59 16.12 16.94
C HIS A 85 23.44 17.15 17.02
N GLN A 86 22.20 16.76 16.75
CA GLN A 86 21.03 17.64 16.96
C GLN A 86 19.78 16.93 17.49
N PHE A 87 19.94 15.86 18.26
CA PHE A 87 18.85 15.34 19.09
C PHE A 87 19.39 15.15 20.51
N ASN A 88 19.38 16.25 21.27
CA ASN A 88 19.26 16.24 22.73
C ASN A 88 17.83 16.63 23.06
#